data_AF-A0A7C3HHM3-F1
#
_entry.id   AF-A0A7C3HHM3-F1
#
_cell.length_a   1.000
_cell.length_b   1.000
_cell.length_c   1.000
_cell.angle_alpha   90.00
_cell.angle_beta   90.00
_cell.angle_gamma   90.00
#
_symmetry.space_group_name_H-M   'P 1'
#
loop_
_entity.id
_entity.type
_entity.pdbx_description
1 polymer ?
#
loop_
_entity_poly.entity_id
_entity_poly.type
_entity_poly.pdbx_seq_one_letter_code
_entity_poly.pdbx_strand_id
1 'polypeptide(L)' 'MNDRVRTILRGLQAALAAVFVGLLVGCASTEDSANLSERPWNAPKSWEHGMPAGMFEGR' A
#
# COMPACT_ATOMS: atom_id res chain seq x y z
N MET A 1 -10.46 46.69 -7.23
CA MET A 1 -10.12 45.26 -7.29
C MET A 1 -11.33 44.52 -7.82
N ASN A 2 -11.28 44.03 -9.07
CA ASN A 2 -12.45 43.70 -9.88
C ASN A 2 -13.21 42.47 -9.35
N ASP A 3 -14.55 42.50 -9.39
CA ASP A 3 -15.39 41.40 -8.86
C ASP A 3 -15.11 40.07 -9.55
N ARG A 4 -14.77 40.10 -10.84
CA ARG A 4 -14.34 38.90 -11.59
C ARG A 4 -13.08 38.25 -11.01
N VAL A 5 -12.12 39.06 -10.54
CA VAL A 5 -10.87 38.58 -9.93
C VAL A 5 -11.15 37.91 -8.58
N ARG A 6 -12.08 38.46 -7.78
CA ARG A 6 -12.52 37.84 -6.52
C ARG A 6 -13.23 36.51 -6.73
N THR A 7 -14.06 36.38 -7.77
CA THR A 7 -14.74 35.13 -8.09
C THR A 7 -13.74 34.05 -8.53
N ILE A 8 -12.77 34.41 -9.36
CA ILE A 8 -11.70 33.50 -9.80
C ILE A 8 -10.85 33.02 -8.61
N LEU A 9 -10.43 33.95 -7.73
CA LEU A 9 -9.66 33.61 -6.53
C LEU A 9 -10.39 32.66 -5.60
N ARG A 10 -11.70 32.90 -5.34
CA ARG A 10 -12.52 32.01 -4.51
C ARG A 10 -12.69 30.62 -5.11
N GLY A 11 -12.85 30.54 -6.43
CA GLY A 11 -12.91 29.26 -7.14
C GLY A 11 -11.62 28.45 -7.01
N LEU A 12 -10.47 29.12 -7.18
CA LEU A 12 -9.14 28.52 -6.99
C LEU A 12 -8.93 28.01 -5.56
N GLN A 13 -9.33 28.81 -4.57
CA GLN A 13 -9.21 28.46 -3.16
C GLN A 13 -10.06 27.23 -2.80
N ALA A 14 -11.29 27.15 -3.33
CA ALA A 14 -12.18 26.00 -3.15
C ALA A 14 -11.63 24.73 -3.83
N ALA A 15 -11.08 24.86 -5.04
CA ALA A 15 -10.46 23.74 -5.75
C ALA A 15 -9.24 23.18 -4.99
N LEU A 16 -8.37 24.07 -4.49
CA LEU A 16 -7.21 23.68 -3.70
C LEU A 16 -7.61 22.96 -2.40
N ALA A 17 -8.64 23.46 -1.70
CA ALA A 17 -9.17 22.84 -0.50
C ALA A 17 -9.74 21.44 -0.77
N ALA A 18 -10.44 21.25 -1.89
CA ALA A 18 -10.97 19.94 -2.29
C ALA A 18 -9.86 18.91 -2.54
N VAL A 19 -8.78 19.30 -3.22
CA VAL A 19 -7.60 18.45 -3.42
C VAL A 19 -6.97 18.07 -2.08
N PHE A 20 -6.82 19.04 -1.17
CA PHE A 20 -6.21 18.80 0.14
C PHE A 20 -7.03 17.83 1.00
N VAL A 21 -8.36 17.96 1.00
CA VAL A 21 -9.26 17.03 1.69
C VAL A 21 -9.18 15.63 1.07
N GLY A 22 -9.08 15.53 -0.25
CA GLY A 22 -8.91 14.26 -0.96
C GLY A 22 -7.60 13.53 -0.61
N LEU A 23 -6.55 14.25 -0.22
CA LEU A 23 -5.29 13.66 0.26
C LEU A 23 -5.40 13.12 1.69
N LEU A 24 -6.32 13.65 2.50
CA LEU A 24 -6.52 13.25 3.90
C LEU A 24 -7.50 12.08 4.04
N VAL A 25 -8.43 11.91 3.10
CA VAL A 25 -9.28 10.73 3.00
C VAL A 25 -8.46 9.65 2.34
N GLY A 26 -7.71 8.91 3.17
CA GLY A 26 -6.66 7.99 2.77
C GLY A 26 -6.97 7.19 1.51
N CYS A 27 -6.05 7.27 0.54
CA CYS A 27 -5.78 6.16 -0.36
C CYS A 27 -5.69 4.94 0.55
N ALA A 28 -6.67 4.04 0.45
CA ALA A 28 -6.68 2.83 1.23
C ALA A 28 -5.28 2.22 1.10
N SER A 29 -4.49 2.31 2.16
CA SER A 29 -3.45 1.33 2.40
C SER A 29 -4.28 0.08 2.57
N THR A 30 -4.55 -0.57 1.45
CA THR A 30 -5.25 -1.84 1.37
C THR A 30 -4.63 -2.64 2.48
N GLU A 31 -5.45 -2.93 3.49
CA GLU A 31 -5.11 -3.78 4.61
C GLU A 31 -4.13 -4.83 4.12
N ASP A 32 -3.01 -4.96 4.84
CA ASP A 32 -1.99 -6.01 4.93
C ASP A 32 -2.39 -7.43 4.44
N SER A 33 -3.10 -7.57 3.33
CA SER A 33 -3.65 -8.80 2.77
C SER A 33 -2.56 -9.64 2.12
N ALA A 34 -1.34 -9.14 2.12
CA ALA A 34 -0.15 -9.84 1.70
C ALA A 34 1.03 -9.50 2.60
N ASN A 35 0.86 -9.43 3.92
CA ASN A 35 2.00 -9.58 4.82
C ASN A 35 2.49 -11.05 4.75
N LEU A 36 3.08 -11.41 3.61
CA LEU A 36 3.67 -12.72 3.32
C LEU A 36 4.83 -13.07 4.28
N SER A 37 5.19 -12.12 5.15
CA SER A 37 6.15 -12.28 6.26
C SER A 37 5.51 -12.81 7.54
N GLU A 38 4.20 -13.04 7.61
CA GLU A 38 3.51 -13.69 8.74
C GLU A 38 3.91 -15.16 8.98
N ARG A 39 4.92 -15.70 8.29
CA ARG A 39 5.47 -16.99 8.69
C ARG A 39 6.06 -16.84 10.09
N PRO A 40 5.50 -17.53 11.10
CA PRO A 40 6.02 -17.38 12.45
C PRO A 40 7.49 -17.81 12.47
N TRP A 41 8.31 -17.19 13.32
CA TRP A 41 9.77 -17.40 13.35
C TRP A 41 10.14 -18.88 13.58
N ASN A 42 9.24 -19.64 14.19
CA ASN A 42 9.32 -21.08 14.44
C ASN A 42 8.65 -21.95 13.36
N ALA A 43 8.21 -21.37 12.23
CA ALA A 43 7.57 -22.12 11.17
C ALA A 43 8.56 -23.11 10.52
N PRO A 44 8.18 -24.39 10.34
CA PRO A 44 9.09 -25.42 9.92
C PRO A 44 9.67 -25.15 8.54
N LYS A 45 10.99 -25.13 8.42
CA LYS A 45 11.68 -24.85 7.17
C LYS A 45 11.75 -26.12 6.33
N SER A 46 11.80 -25.98 5.00
CA SER A 46 11.83 -27.12 4.08
C SER A 46 13.05 -28.04 4.29
N TRP A 47 14.12 -27.53 4.90
CA TRP A 47 15.31 -28.30 5.24
C TRP A 47 15.25 -28.99 6.62
N GLU A 48 14.28 -28.67 7.47
CA GLU A 48 14.18 -29.22 8.83
C GLU A 48 13.61 -30.65 8.85
N HIS A 49 12.83 -31.04 7.83
CA HIS A 49 12.26 -32.38 7.70
C HIS A 49 13.15 -33.33 6.87
N GLY A 50 14.42 -32.95 6.66
CA GLY A 50 15.30 -33.60 5.71
C GLY A 50 14.98 -33.20 4.27
N MET A 51 15.97 -33.34 3.39
CA MET A 51 15.77 -33.10 1.96
C MET A 51 14.80 -34.14 1.40
N PRO A 52 13.89 -33.77 0.47
CA PRO A 52 13.01 -34.73 -0.20
C PRO A 52 13.84 -35.88 -0.77
N ALA A 53 13.43 -37.13 -0.54
CA ALA A 53 14.19 -38.31 -0.92
C ALA A 53 14.61 -38.32 -2.41
N GLY A 54 13.84 -37.65 -3.28
CA GLY A 54 14.14 -37.53 -4.71
C GLY A 54 15.16 -36.45 -5.11
N MET A 55 15.75 -35.68 -4.18
CA MET A 55 16.67 -34.59 -4.52
C MET A 55 18.04 -35.08 -5.01
N PHE A 56 18.34 -36.37 -4.81
CA PHE A 56 19.58 -37.03 -5.24
C PHE A 56 19.33 -38.14 -6.27
N GLU A 57 18.08 -38.39 -6.67
CA GLU A 57 17.75 -39.39 -7.67
C GLU A 57 18.17 -38.86 -9.05
N GLY A 58 19.18 -39.49 -9.68
CA GLY A 58 19.70 -39.10 -11.00
C GLY A 58 21.14 -38.57 -11.01
N ARG A 59 21.91 -38.74 -9.93
CA ARG A 59 23.37 -38.61 -9.95
C ARG A 59 24.04 -39.98 -9.95
#